data_AF-A0A947JKP4-F1
#
_entry.id   AF-A0A947JKP4-F1
#
_cell.length_a   1.000
_cell.length_b   1.000
_cell.length_c   1.000
_cell.angle_alpha   90.00
_cell.angle_beta   90.00
_cell.angle_gamma   90.00
#
_symmetry.space_group_name_H-M   'P 1'
#
loop_
_entity.id
_entity.type
_entity.pdbx_description
1 polymer ?
#
loop_
_entity_poly.entity_id
_entity_poly.type
_entity_poly.pdbx_seq_one_letter_code
_entity_poly.pdbx_strand_id
1 'polypeptide(L)'
;MTDNQKKDSEPHKQDLIKKITKKSKSVLTVQLVLIIVLIIVGIVGLVEARGTNTIIEKKVAEVEETTRPADLEIVVVSDKSCTDCSVLQGYIDLIKKGNVEIVKETNLDILDNDAQDLVNKFNVKKAPFFIISGELNKDSDLQKIWSAWGTIQDNVFVLTNINPPYRSLDNNKVMGLVSVTYITDKNCSECYDVMNHKKVLQTNFGIKTVEEKTVDIADAEGKELVEKYNITQVPTFISDNEIAVYQSLLSAWATVGSIESDGTYIFRKTEQMGAYYDLVKKELVKPVTSTNTNESGQ
;
A
#
# COMPACT_ATOMS: atom_id res chain seq x y z
N MET A 1 119.63 6.91 59.62
CA MET A 1 118.96 5.92 60.48
C MET A 1 117.66 5.53 59.81
N THR A 2 117.55 4.23 59.50
CA THR A 2 116.34 3.41 59.22
C THR A 2 115.34 3.90 58.16
N ASP A 3 115.23 3.31 56.97
CA ASP A 3 114.82 1.94 56.54
C ASP A 3 113.32 1.80 56.22
N ASN A 4 113.07 1.47 54.95
CA ASN A 4 112.13 0.49 54.39
C ASN A 4 110.66 0.36 54.86
N GLN A 5 109.72 0.41 53.89
CA GLN A 5 108.76 -0.67 53.53
C GLN A 5 107.85 -0.21 52.35
N LYS A 6 107.85 -0.87 51.18
CA LYS A 6 107.00 -2.04 50.76
C LYS A 6 105.76 -1.56 49.96
N LYS A 7 105.73 -1.55 48.62
CA LYS A 7 105.53 -2.62 47.60
C LYS A 7 104.23 -3.45 47.70
N ASP A 8 103.47 -3.42 46.59
CA ASP A 8 102.54 -4.41 46.01
C ASP A 8 100.99 -4.30 46.18
N SER A 9 100.30 -4.69 45.09
CA SER A 9 98.84 -4.81 44.78
C SER A 9 98.15 -3.54 44.22
N GLU A 10 97.42 -3.52 43.10
CA GLU A 10 96.40 -4.44 42.54
C GLU A 10 96.34 -4.39 40.99
N PRO A 11 96.27 -5.52 40.26
CA PRO A 11 95.81 -5.56 38.86
C PRO A 11 94.33 -6.00 38.72
N HIS A 12 93.57 -6.10 39.81
CA HIS A 12 92.27 -6.81 39.82
C HIS A 12 91.02 -5.94 39.51
N LYS A 13 91.15 -4.60 39.47
CA LYS A 13 90.01 -3.68 39.24
C LYS A 13 89.65 -3.48 37.76
N GLN A 14 90.58 -3.66 36.82
CA GLN A 14 90.30 -3.39 35.41
C GLN A 14 89.50 -4.51 34.71
N ASP A 15 89.56 -5.76 35.20
CA ASP A 15 88.83 -6.87 34.59
C ASP A 15 87.35 -6.93 35.00
N LEU A 16 87.03 -6.45 36.20
CA LEU A 16 85.64 -6.31 36.67
C LEU A 16 84.87 -5.23 35.90
N ILE A 17 85.52 -4.11 35.54
CA ILE A 17 84.90 -3.02 34.76
C ILE A 17 84.60 -3.47 33.31
N LYS A 18 85.44 -4.33 32.71
CA LYS A 18 85.19 -4.91 31.37
C LYS A 18 84.05 -5.92 31.35
N LYS A 19 83.87 -6.74 32.39
CA LYS A 19 82.72 -7.66 32.50
C LYS A 19 81.40 -6.94 32.74
N ILE A 20 81.39 -5.86 33.53
CA ILE A 20 80.18 -5.06 33.79
C ILE A 20 79.73 -4.30 32.53
N THR A 21 80.66 -3.72 31.77
CA THR A 21 80.35 -3.00 30.52
C THR A 21 79.90 -3.93 29.37
N LYS A 22 80.43 -5.16 29.28
CA LYS A 22 80.00 -6.15 28.27
C LYS A 22 78.61 -6.73 28.60
N LYS A 23 78.33 -7.01 29.87
CA LYS A 23 77.02 -7.52 30.33
C LYS A 23 75.93 -6.44 30.22
N SER A 24 76.26 -5.17 30.49
CA SER A 24 75.37 -4.03 30.30
C SER A 24 74.97 -3.81 28.84
N LYS A 25 75.92 -3.88 27.89
CA LYS A 25 75.59 -3.76 26.45
C LYS A 25 74.62 -4.84 25.97
N SER A 26 74.81 -6.09 26.39
CA SER A 26 73.91 -7.21 26.05
C SER A 26 72.48 -7.01 26.57
N VAL A 27 72.33 -6.56 27.81
CA VAL A 27 70.99 -6.30 28.40
C VAL A 27 70.31 -5.12 27.72
N LEU A 28 71.07 -4.07 27.38
CA LEU A 28 70.55 -2.90 26.66
C LEU A 28 70.04 -3.28 25.27
N THR A 29 70.78 -4.11 24.52
CA THR A 29 70.35 -4.56 23.18
C THR A 29 69.05 -5.36 23.25
N VAL A 30 68.90 -6.26 24.23
CA VAL A 30 67.68 -7.06 24.39
C VAL A 30 66.47 -6.19 24.74
N GLN A 31 66.62 -5.21 25.64
CA GLN A 31 65.54 -4.26 25.95
C GLN A 31 65.13 -3.42 24.74
N LEU A 32 66.11 -2.98 23.94
CA LEU A 32 65.86 -2.14 22.76
C LEU A 32 65.11 -2.92 21.67
N VAL A 33 65.45 -4.20 21.46
CA VAL A 33 64.72 -5.11 20.56
C VAL A 33 63.29 -5.32 21.05
N LEU A 34 63.08 -5.52 22.36
CA LEU A 34 61.75 -5.75 22.93
C LEU A 34 60.84 -4.51 22.82
N ILE A 35 61.40 -3.32 23.01
CA ILE A 35 60.71 -2.04 22.78
C ILE A 35 60.33 -1.89 21.30
N ILE A 36 61.22 -2.20 20.37
CA ILE A 36 60.92 -2.14 18.93
C ILE A 36 59.79 -3.11 18.57
N VAL A 37 59.80 -4.33 19.10
CA VAL A 37 58.73 -5.32 18.85
C VAL A 37 57.39 -4.82 19.38
N LEU A 38 57.35 -4.25 20.60
CA LEU A 38 56.13 -3.67 21.16
C LEU A 38 55.61 -2.48 20.33
N ILE A 39 56.51 -1.64 19.81
CA ILE A 39 56.14 -0.54 18.90
C ILE A 39 55.54 -1.09 17.61
N ILE A 40 56.15 -2.13 17.01
CA ILE A 40 55.63 -2.74 15.77
C ILE A 40 54.25 -3.35 16.00
N VAL A 41 54.07 -4.12 17.09
CA VAL A 41 52.75 -4.71 17.44
C VAL A 41 51.72 -3.61 17.69
N GLY A 42 52.11 -2.53 18.38
CA GLY A 42 51.26 -1.36 18.60
C GLY A 42 50.85 -0.67 17.28
N ILE A 43 51.79 -0.50 16.34
CA ILE A 43 51.52 0.08 15.02
C ILE A 43 50.56 -0.80 14.22
N VAL A 44 50.78 -2.13 14.19
CA VAL A 44 49.91 -3.08 13.48
C VAL A 44 48.49 -3.04 14.04
N GLY A 45 48.33 -3.09 15.38
CA GLY A 45 47.01 -2.98 16.01
C GLY A 45 46.31 -1.63 15.73
N LEU A 46 47.08 -0.53 15.63
CA LEU A 46 46.53 0.79 15.27
C LEU A 46 46.08 0.88 13.82
N VAL A 47 46.77 0.18 12.91
CA VAL A 47 46.39 0.09 11.49
C VAL A 47 45.09 -0.72 11.33
N GLU A 48 44.96 -1.85 12.04
CA GLU A 48 43.74 -2.66 12.03
C GLU A 48 42.53 -1.89 12.62
N ALA A 49 42.73 -1.15 13.71
CA ALA A 49 41.68 -0.32 14.32
C ALA A 49 41.21 0.84 13.42
N ARG A 50 42.09 1.39 12.56
CA ARG A 50 41.70 2.42 11.58
C ARG A 50 40.91 1.85 10.41
N GLY A 51 41.22 0.62 9.98
CA GLY A 51 40.47 -0.07 8.92
C GLY A 51 39.01 -0.34 9.30
N THR A 52 38.75 -0.71 10.56
CA THR A 52 37.39 -1.03 11.03
C THR A 52 36.46 0.17 11.12
N ASN A 53 36.96 1.38 11.42
CA ASN A 53 36.11 2.57 11.54
C ASN A 53 35.42 2.94 10.21
N THR A 54 36.14 2.88 9.08
CA THR A 54 35.55 3.21 7.77
C THR A 54 34.45 2.22 7.33
N ILE A 55 34.57 0.95 7.71
CA ILE A 55 33.56 -0.08 7.43
C ILE A 55 32.34 0.13 8.32
N ILE A 56 32.54 0.50 9.59
CA ILE A 56 31.45 0.80 10.52
C ILE A 56 30.69 2.04 10.05
N GLU A 57 31.38 3.14 9.71
CA GLU A 57 30.75 4.37 9.21
C GLU A 57 29.93 4.12 7.93
N LYS A 58 30.48 3.36 6.98
CA LYS A 58 29.74 2.98 5.77
C LYS A 58 28.48 2.17 6.09
N LYS A 59 28.58 1.20 7.01
CA LYS A 59 27.43 0.38 7.42
C LYS A 59 26.40 1.19 8.20
N VAL A 60 26.83 2.13 9.04
CA VAL A 60 25.93 3.04 9.76
C VAL A 60 25.19 3.93 8.77
N ALA A 61 25.88 4.53 7.80
CA ALA A 61 25.26 5.35 6.77
C ALA A 61 24.31 4.52 5.87
N GLU A 62 24.64 3.28 5.54
CA GLU A 62 23.76 2.37 4.78
C GLU A 62 22.52 1.98 5.58
N VAL A 63 22.67 1.72 6.89
CA VAL A 63 21.54 1.45 7.78
C VAL A 63 20.67 2.69 7.96
N GLU A 64 21.28 3.87 8.14
CA GLU A 64 20.56 5.14 8.23
C GLU A 64 19.80 5.44 6.95
N GLU A 65 20.43 5.23 5.79
CA GLU A 65 19.81 5.41 4.48
C GLU A 65 18.68 4.41 4.21
N THR A 66 18.80 3.16 4.65
CA THR A 66 17.76 2.14 4.47
C THR A 66 16.62 2.24 5.48
N THR A 67 16.83 2.93 6.60
CA THR A 67 15.80 3.12 7.64
C THR A 67 15.11 4.46 7.55
N ARG A 68 15.73 5.48 6.93
CA ARG A 68 15.05 6.75 6.72
C ARG A 68 13.80 6.58 5.83
N PRO A 69 12.76 7.40 6.04
CA PRO A 69 11.58 7.40 5.18
C PRO A 69 11.94 7.67 3.71
N ALA A 70 11.08 7.23 2.80
CA ALA A 70 11.17 7.58 1.39
C ALA A 70 10.64 8.98 1.15
N ASP A 71 11.43 9.81 0.44
CA ASP A 71 11.03 11.17 0.11
C ASP A 71 10.13 11.15 -1.13
N LEU A 72 8.89 11.61 -0.96
CA LEU A 72 7.88 11.63 -2.01
C LEU A 72 7.30 13.03 -2.22
N GLU A 73 7.09 13.37 -3.48
CA GLU A 73 6.30 14.54 -3.90
C GLU A 73 4.99 14.07 -4.50
N ILE A 74 3.87 14.68 -4.09
CA ILE A 74 2.54 14.35 -4.57
C ILE A 74 1.93 15.56 -5.27
N VAL A 75 1.39 15.34 -6.47
CA VAL A 75 0.50 16.30 -7.13
C VAL A 75 -0.88 15.67 -7.24
N VAL A 76 -1.86 16.29 -6.57
CA VAL A 76 -3.26 15.88 -6.55
C VAL A 76 -4.01 16.75 -7.54
N VAL A 77 -4.66 16.13 -8.53
CA VAL A 77 -5.49 16.80 -9.52
C VAL A 77 -6.95 16.45 -9.23
N SER A 78 -7.71 17.45 -8.82
CA SER A 78 -9.13 17.35 -8.45
C SER A 78 -10.02 17.96 -9.53
N ASP A 79 -11.30 17.58 -9.59
CA ASP A 79 -12.28 18.30 -10.38
C ASP A 79 -13.30 18.97 -9.45
N LYS A 80 -13.11 20.27 -9.18
CA LYS A 80 -14.01 21.01 -8.28
C LYS A 80 -15.44 21.13 -8.84
N SER A 81 -15.63 20.92 -10.14
CA SER A 81 -16.97 20.93 -10.74
C SER A 81 -17.74 19.63 -10.53
N CYS A 82 -17.07 18.53 -10.16
CA CYS A 82 -17.70 17.24 -9.88
C CYS A 82 -17.88 17.03 -8.37
N THR A 83 -19.05 17.41 -7.87
CA THR A 83 -19.39 17.26 -6.44
C THR A 83 -19.55 15.82 -5.98
N ASP A 84 -19.85 14.90 -6.90
CA ASP A 84 -20.07 13.49 -6.57
C ASP A 84 -18.82 12.64 -6.71
N CYS A 85 -17.77 13.12 -7.40
CA CYS A 85 -16.56 12.34 -7.67
C CYS A 85 -15.84 11.89 -6.40
N SER A 86 -15.23 10.71 -6.46
CA SER A 86 -14.45 10.12 -5.37
C SER A 86 -13.35 11.04 -4.86
N VAL A 87 -13.16 11.11 -3.55
CA VAL A 87 -12.07 11.88 -2.93
C VAL A 87 -10.81 11.03 -2.79
N LEU A 88 -9.64 11.65 -3.00
CA LEU A 88 -8.35 10.96 -3.01
C LEU A 88 -7.70 10.82 -1.63
N GLN A 89 -8.24 11.47 -0.59
CA GLN A 89 -7.63 11.53 0.74
C GLN A 89 -7.35 10.15 1.33
N GLY A 90 -8.26 9.19 1.16
CA GLY A 90 -8.06 7.83 1.68
C GLY A 90 -6.86 7.10 1.08
N TYR A 91 -6.51 7.40 -0.19
CA TYR A 91 -5.31 6.87 -0.83
C TYR A 91 -4.05 7.52 -0.24
N ILE A 92 -4.06 8.85 -0.11
CA ILE A 92 -2.95 9.63 0.45
C ILE A 92 -2.69 9.22 1.91
N ASP A 93 -3.73 9.02 2.70
CA ASP A 93 -3.63 8.57 4.09
C ASP A 93 -3.01 7.17 4.20
N LEU A 94 -3.30 6.27 3.26
CA LEU A 94 -2.68 4.95 3.23
C LEU A 94 -1.19 5.05 2.88
N ILE A 95 -0.83 5.92 1.94
CA ILE A 95 0.58 6.16 1.59
C ILE A 95 1.34 6.71 2.79
N LYS A 96 0.77 7.70 3.50
CA LYS A 96 1.34 8.30 4.72
C LYS A 96 1.48 7.31 5.90
N LYS A 97 0.79 6.17 5.87
CA LYS A 97 0.99 5.08 6.86
C LYS A 97 2.22 4.22 6.55
N GLY A 98 2.78 4.30 5.34
CA GLY A 98 4.07 3.69 5.00
C GLY A 98 5.25 4.46 5.58
N ASN A 99 6.47 3.93 5.43
CA ASN A 99 7.69 4.61 5.88
C ASN A 99 8.10 5.71 4.87
N VAL A 100 7.31 6.78 4.78
CA VAL A 100 7.50 7.85 3.79
C VAL A 100 7.37 9.25 4.39
N GLU A 101 8.09 10.18 3.79
CA GLU A 101 7.99 11.62 4.06
C GLU A 101 7.46 12.33 2.82
N ILE A 102 6.31 13.01 2.95
CA ILE A 102 5.76 13.81 1.86
C ILE A 102 6.43 15.18 1.89
N VAL A 103 7.51 15.34 1.12
CA VAL A 103 8.32 16.57 1.10
C VAL A 103 7.61 17.72 0.39
N LYS A 104 6.67 17.40 -0.51
CA LYS A 104 5.85 18.39 -1.22
C LYS A 104 4.49 17.82 -1.60
N GLU A 105 3.44 18.61 -1.37
CA GLU A 105 2.08 18.28 -1.79
C GLU A 105 1.50 19.48 -2.55
N THR A 106 1.12 19.27 -3.82
CA THR A 106 0.53 20.30 -4.69
C THR A 106 -0.88 19.90 -5.06
N ASN A 107 -1.84 20.83 -4.97
CA ASN A 107 -3.23 20.58 -5.32
C ASN A 107 -3.60 21.44 -6.54
N LEU A 108 -4.06 20.80 -7.61
CA LEU A 108 -4.50 21.44 -8.85
C LEU A 108 -5.97 21.13 -9.10
N ASP A 109 -6.66 22.04 -9.80
CA ASP A 109 -7.93 21.75 -10.44
C ASP A 109 -7.71 21.20 -11.85
N ILE A 110 -8.59 20.31 -12.31
CA ILE A 110 -8.50 19.70 -13.62
C ILE A 110 -8.53 20.74 -14.75
N LEU A 111 -9.11 21.93 -14.51
CA LEU A 111 -9.16 23.01 -15.50
C LEU A 111 -7.89 23.87 -15.53
N ASP A 112 -6.95 23.69 -14.58
CA ASP A 112 -5.68 24.41 -14.56
C ASP A 112 -4.77 23.95 -15.71
N ASN A 113 -4.01 24.88 -16.31
CA ASN A 113 -3.09 24.56 -17.41
C ASN A 113 -2.04 23.50 -16.99
N ASP A 114 -1.48 23.63 -15.79
CA ASP A 114 -0.50 22.67 -15.27
C ASP A 114 -1.11 21.27 -15.12
N ALA A 115 -2.39 21.16 -14.73
CA ALA A 115 -3.09 19.88 -14.65
C ALA A 115 -3.33 19.27 -16.04
N GLN A 116 -3.71 20.09 -17.01
CA GLN A 116 -3.88 19.66 -18.41
C GLN A 116 -2.57 19.16 -19.02
N ASP A 117 -1.44 19.79 -18.70
CA ASP A 117 -0.12 19.32 -19.11
C ASP A 117 0.18 17.93 -18.55
N LEU A 118 -0.16 17.66 -17.28
CA LEU A 118 -0.02 16.34 -16.67
C LEU A 118 -0.95 15.30 -17.31
N VAL A 119 -2.20 15.65 -17.57
CA VAL A 119 -3.17 14.79 -18.28
C VAL A 119 -2.61 14.37 -19.63
N ASN A 120 -2.10 15.32 -20.41
CA ASN A 120 -1.52 15.07 -21.73
C ASN A 120 -0.24 14.24 -21.64
N LYS A 121 0.67 14.60 -20.72
CA LYS A 121 1.96 13.93 -20.54
C LYS A 121 1.80 12.45 -20.19
N PHE A 122 0.91 12.14 -19.25
CA PHE A 122 0.71 10.78 -18.73
C PHE A 122 -0.50 10.07 -19.33
N ASN A 123 -1.14 10.67 -20.34
CA ASN A 123 -2.35 10.17 -21.00
C ASN A 123 -3.44 9.73 -20.01
N VAL A 124 -3.69 10.56 -18.98
CA VAL A 124 -4.67 10.27 -17.93
C VAL A 124 -6.08 10.36 -18.50
N LYS A 125 -6.91 9.37 -18.18
CA LYS A 125 -8.29 9.25 -18.71
C LYS A 125 -9.39 9.57 -17.70
N LYS A 126 -9.04 9.69 -16.42
CA LYS A 126 -10.01 9.83 -15.32
C LYS A 126 -9.59 10.95 -14.38
N ALA A 127 -10.56 11.69 -13.86
CA ALA A 127 -10.38 12.64 -12.77
C ALA A 127 -11.36 12.33 -11.61
N PRO A 128 -10.96 12.51 -10.36
CA PRO A 128 -9.66 13.01 -9.95
C PRO A 128 -8.56 11.95 -10.07
N PHE A 129 -7.31 12.39 -10.03
CA PHE A 129 -6.15 11.51 -9.98
C PHE A 129 -5.02 12.18 -9.19
N PHE A 130 -3.99 11.42 -8.84
CA PHE A 130 -2.74 11.99 -8.34
C PHE A 130 -1.56 11.33 -9.02
N ILE A 131 -0.44 12.03 -9.02
CA ILE A 131 0.85 11.51 -9.42
C ILE A 131 1.84 11.64 -8.26
N ILE A 132 2.80 10.72 -8.20
CA ILE A 132 3.84 10.71 -7.17
C ILE A 132 5.21 10.56 -7.82
N SER A 133 6.13 11.42 -7.45
CA SER A 133 7.55 11.33 -7.82
C SER A 133 8.43 11.21 -6.59
N GLY A 134 9.70 10.83 -6.78
CA GLY A 134 10.67 10.66 -5.69
C GLY A 134 11.15 9.21 -5.58
N GLU A 135 11.30 8.73 -4.36
CA GLU A 135 11.89 7.42 -4.05
C GLU A 135 10.88 6.25 -4.09
N LEU A 136 10.18 6.09 -5.21
CA LEU A 136 9.07 5.13 -5.36
C LEU A 136 9.41 3.66 -5.07
N ASN A 137 10.70 3.30 -5.17
CA ASN A 137 11.19 1.92 -5.01
C ASN A 137 11.77 1.64 -3.61
N LYS A 138 11.77 2.61 -2.70
CA LYS A 138 12.41 2.46 -1.39
C LYS A 138 11.61 1.60 -0.42
N ASP A 139 10.28 1.73 -0.44
CA ASP A 139 9.37 0.94 0.40
C ASP A 139 8.73 -0.20 -0.42
N SER A 140 8.95 -1.45 -0.01
CA SER A 140 8.47 -2.63 -0.74
C SER A 140 6.96 -2.85 -0.63
N ASP A 141 6.31 -2.35 0.42
CA ASP A 141 4.86 -2.48 0.58
C ASP A 141 4.14 -1.45 -0.30
N LEU A 142 4.71 -0.25 -0.43
CA LEU A 142 4.24 0.73 -1.40
C LEU A 142 4.38 0.26 -2.84
N GLN A 143 5.43 -0.48 -3.20
CA GLN A 143 5.54 -1.07 -4.55
C GLN A 143 4.36 -1.99 -4.92
N LYS A 144 3.83 -2.75 -3.95
CA LYS A 144 2.64 -3.58 -4.15
C LYS A 144 1.40 -2.70 -4.37
N ILE A 145 1.29 -1.60 -3.62
CA ILE A 145 0.20 -0.62 -3.74
C ILE A 145 0.25 0.06 -5.11
N TRP A 146 1.42 0.50 -5.58
CA TRP A 146 1.58 1.11 -6.90
C TRP A 146 1.08 0.20 -8.01
N SER A 147 1.45 -1.09 -7.95
CA SER A 147 1.04 -2.08 -8.94
C SER A 147 -0.48 -2.34 -8.96
N ALA A 148 -1.15 -2.16 -7.81
CA ALA A 148 -2.60 -2.37 -7.69
C ALA A 148 -3.41 -1.14 -8.15
N TRP A 149 -2.90 0.06 -7.90
CA TRP A 149 -3.66 1.30 -8.06
C TRP A 149 -3.35 2.06 -9.34
N GLY A 150 -2.20 1.81 -9.96
CA GLY A 150 -1.73 2.67 -11.03
C GLY A 150 -0.64 2.07 -11.89
N THR A 151 0.10 2.96 -12.54
CA THR A 151 1.25 2.61 -13.38
C THR A 151 2.40 3.54 -13.06
N ILE A 152 3.64 3.08 -13.26
CA ILE A 152 4.83 3.92 -13.17
C ILE A 152 5.29 4.26 -14.60
N GLN A 153 5.41 5.54 -14.90
CA GLN A 153 5.86 6.08 -16.18
C GLN A 153 6.89 7.18 -15.92
N ASP A 154 8.05 7.14 -16.58
CA ASP A 154 9.14 8.11 -16.37
C ASP A 154 9.54 8.32 -14.89
N ASN A 155 9.59 7.22 -14.12
CA ASN A 155 9.85 7.25 -12.67
C ASN A 155 8.83 8.10 -11.87
N VAL A 156 7.61 8.23 -12.39
CA VAL A 156 6.46 8.86 -11.75
C VAL A 156 5.34 7.84 -11.66
N PHE A 157 4.80 7.62 -10.46
CA PHE A 157 3.59 6.85 -10.28
C PHE A 157 2.38 7.69 -10.70
N VAL A 158 1.46 7.10 -11.47
CA VAL A 158 0.23 7.71 -11.93
C VAL A 158 -0.94 6.83 -11.49
N LEU A 159 -1.87 7.41 -10.72
CA LEU A 159 -3.10 6.71 -10.35
C LEU A 159 -3.98 6.50 -11.59
N THR A 160 -4.18 5.25 -12.00
CA THR A 160 -5.04 4.90 -13.15
C THR A 160 -6.29 4.13 -12.74
N ASN A 161 -6.28 3.52 -11.56
CA ASN A 161 -7.36 2.71 -11.00
C ASN A 161 -7.97 3.44 -9.81
N ILE A 162 -8.91 4.34 -10.10
CA ILE A 162 -9.72 5.04 -9.09
C ILE A 162 -11.11 4.40 -9.02
N ASN A 163 -11.62 4.30 -7.79
CA ASN A 163 -13.00 3.89 -7.56
C ASN A 163 -13.98 4.95 -8.11
N PRO A 164 -15.03 4.56 -8.86
CA PRO A 164 -16.10 5.47 -9.23
C PRO A 164 -16.83 6.05 -8.00
N PRO A 165 -17.51 7.20 -8.15
CA PRO A 165 -17.65 7.96 -9.39
C PRO A 165 -16.41 8.79 -9.75
N TYR A 166 -16.19 8.97 -11.05
CA TYR A 166 -15.08 9.77 -11.59
C TYR A 166 -15.51 10.47 -12.88
N ARG A 167 -14.90 11.60 -13.22
CA ARG A 167 -15.04 12.20 -14.55
C ARG A 167 -14.17 11.46 -15.55
N SER A 168 -14.77 10.95 -16.61
CA SER A 168 -14.08 10.48 -17.80
C SER A 168 -13.63 11.69 -18.62
N LEU A 169 -12.32 11.79 -18.86
CA LEU A 169 -11.72 12.90 -19.60
C LEU A 169 -11.91 12.76 -21.13
N ASP A 170 -12.20 11.55 -21.62
CA ASP A 170 -12.42 11.31 -23.05
C ASP A 170 -13.77 11.87 -23.54
N ASN A 171 -14.80 11.88 -22.69
CA ASN A 171 -16.16 12.32 -23.05
C ASN A 171 -16.74 13.38 -22.10
N ASN A 172 -15.96 13.84 -21.13
CA ASN A 172 -16.33 14.83 -20.13
C ASN A 172 -17.60 14.48 -19.31
N LYS A 173 -17.85 13.19 -19.08
CA LYS A 173 -19.00 12.71 -18.27
C LYS A 173 -18.55 12.17 -16.92
N VAL A 174 -19.36 12.38 -15.89
CA VAL A 174 -19.19 11.70 -14.60
C VAL A 174 -19.76 10.29 -14.74
N MET A 175 -18.90 9.29 -14.54
CA MET A 175 -19.21 7.87 -14.66
C MET A 175 -19.46 7.26 -13.28
N GLY A 176 -20.28 6.23 -13.22
CA GLY A 176 -20.53 5.45 -12.01
C GLY A 176 -21.56 6.07 -11.05
N LEU A 177 -22.36 7.02 -11.53
CA LEU A 177 -23.54 7.48 -10.82
C LEU A 177 -24.71 6.58 -11.19
N VAL A 178 -25.10 5.70 -10.28
CA VAL A 178 -26.00 4.59 -10.59
C VAL A 178 -27.45 4.95 -10.25
N SER A 179 -28.37 4.72 -11.19
CA SER A 179 -29.81 4.69 -10.91
C SER A 179 -30.28 3.28 -10.61
N VAL A 180 -31.03 3.11 -9.51
CA VAL A 180 -31.52 1.81 -9.05
C VAL A 180 -33.03 1.82 -8.89
N THR A 181 -33.69 0.84 -9.50
CA THR A 181 -35.12 0.57 -9.31
C THR A 181 -35.31 -0.73 -8.54
N TYR A 182 -35.82 -0.63 -7.32
CA TYR A 182 -36.17 -1.77 -6.48
C TYR A 182 -37.57 -2.26 -6.82
N ILE A 183 -37.73 -3.56 -7.08
CA ILE A 183 -39.01 -4.20 -7.39
C ILE A 183 -39.44 -5.02 -6.18
N THR A 184 -40.64 -4.75 -5.66
CA THR A 184 -41.16 -5.36 -4.42
C THR A 184 -42.56 -5.91 -4.59
N ASP A 185 -43.01 -6.72 -3.63
CA ASP A 185 -44.43 -7.05 -3.43
C ASP A 185 -44.88 -6.59 -2.05
N LYS A 186 -45.68 -5.53 -2.00
CA LYS A 186 -46.22 -4.95 -0.77
C LYS A 186 -47.13 -5.90 0.00
N ASN A 187 -47.66 -6.94 -0.66
CA ASN A 187 -48.46 -7.96 -0.01
C ASN A 187 -47.61 -9.08 0.62
N CYS A 188 -46.31 -9.12 0.30
CA CYS A 188 -45.39 -10.10 0.86
C CYS A 188 -44.71 -9.57 2.13
N SER A 189 -45.41 -9.63 3.27
CA SER A 189 -44.88 -9.15 4.56
C SER A 189 -43.70 -9.97 5.10
N GLU A 190 -43.51 -11.19 4.60
CA GLU A 190 -42.43 -12.09 5.00
C GLU A 190 -41.22 -12.02 4.06
N CYS A 191 -41.34 -11.33 2.92
CA CYS A 191 -40.22 -11.11 2.02
C CYS A 191 -39.14 -10.28 2.70
N TYR A 192 -37.88 -10.51 2.36
CA TYR A 192 -36.79 -9.70 2.89
C TYR A 192 -36.92 -8.23 2.45
N ASP A 193 -36.36 -7.31 3.23
CA ASP A 193 -36.34 -5.89 2.88
C ASP A 193 -35.34 -5.64 1.75
N VAL A 194 -35.84 -5.22 0.58
CA VAL A 194 -35.03 -4.91 -0.60
C VAL A 194 -34.00 -3.81 -0.32
N MET A 195 -34.27 -2.92 0.64
CA MET A 195 -33.36 -1.84 1.02
C MET A 195 -32.08 -2.36 1.68
N ASN A 196 -32.02 -3.64 2.07
CA ASN A 196 -30.75 -4.26 2.46
C ASN A 196 -29.76 -4.37 1.30
N HIS A 197 -30.23 -4.45 0.04
CA HIS A 197 -29.35 -4.37 -1.14
C HIS A 197 -28.64 -3.04 -1.22
N LYS A 198 -29.34 -1.94 -0.94
CA LYS A 198 -28.74 -0.60 -0.92
C LYS A 198 -27.49 -0.58 -0.03
N LYS A 199 -27.61 -1.13 1.19
CA LYS A 199 -26.48 -1.19 2.14
C LYS A 199 -25.33 -2.00 1.58
N VAL A 200 -25.60 -3.17 0.99
CA VAL A 200 -24.57 -4.02 0.37
C VAL A 200 -23.89 -3.30 -0.79
N LEU A 201 -24.64 -2.70 -1.71
CA LEU A 201 -24.12 -1.95 -2.86
C LEU A 201 -23.24 -0.79 -2.40
N GLN A 202 -23.71 0.00 -1.43
CA GLN A 202 -23.00 1.19 -0.96
C GLN A 202 -21.78 0.83 -0.09
N THR A 203 -21.92 -0.12 0.84
CA THR A 203 -20.88 -0.42 1.84
C THR A 203 -19.85 -1.41 1.33
N ASN A 204 -20.26 -2.47 0.61
CA ASN A 204 -19.34 -3.52 0.18
C ASN A 204 -18.72 -3.20 -1.19
N PHE A 205 -19.44 -2.49 -2.05
CA PHE A 205 -19.00 -2.19 -3.41
C PHE A 205 -18.72 -0.70 -3.65
N GLY A 206 -19.01 0.17 -2.68
CA GLY A 206 -18.75 1.60 -2.79
C GLY A 206 -19.63 2.31 -3.82
N ILE A 207 -20.78 1.73 -4.18
CA ILE A 207 -21.62 2.26 -5.27
C ILE A 207 -22.33 3.53 -4.81
N LYS A 208 -22.18 4.59 -5.60
CA LYS A 208 -22.92 5.84 -5.43
C LYS A 208 -24.22 5.81 -6.23
N THR A 209 -25.35 5.80 -5.52
CA THR A 209 -26.69 5.86 -6.12
C THR A 209 -27.17 7.31 -6.19
N VAL A 210 -27.61 7.78 -7.36
CA VAL A 210 -28.12 9.15 -7.55
C VAL A 210 -29.64 9.21 -7.70
N GLU A 211 -30.24 8.17 -8.24
CA GLU A 211 -31.69 8.01 -8.31
C GLU A 211 -32.07 6.65 -7.77
N GLU A 212 -33.07 6.65 -6.89
CA GLU A 212 -33.60 5.44 -6.30
C GLU A 212 -35.11 5.48 -6.36
N LYS A 213 -35.70 4.39 -6.83
CA LYS A 213 -37.14 4.23 -6.90
C LYS A 213 -37.54 2.84 -6.44
N THR A 214 -38.66 2.75 -5.74
CA THR A 214 -39.28 1.47 -5.39
C THR A 214 -40.60 1.35 -6.14
N VAL A 215 -40.80 0.21 -6.80
CA VAL A 215 -42.00 -0.07 -7.60
C VAL A 215 -42.60 -1.39 -7.15
N ASP A 216 -43.90 -1.39 -6.91
CA ASP A 216 -44.64 -2.59 -6.53
C ASP A 216 -45.08 -3.38 -7.76
N ILE A 217 -45.01 -4.72 -7.70
CA ILE A 217 -45.43 -5.58 -8.82
C ILE A 217 -46.92 -5.47 -9.17
N ALA A 218 -47.77 -4.91 -8.29
CA ALA A 218 -49.18 -4.66 -8.61
C ALA A 218 -49.39 -3.39 -9.43
N ASP A 219 -48.42 -2.46 -9.40
CA ASP A 219 -48.48 -1.19 -10.12
C ASP A 219 -48.25 -1.40 -11.63
N ALA A 220 -48.73 -0.46 -12.45
CA ALA A 220 -48.62 -0.57 -13.90
C ALA A 220 -47.16 -0.67 -14.37
N GLU A 221 -46.30 0.18 -13.82
CA GLU A 221 -44.86 0.18 -14.09
C GLU A 221 -44.17 -1.10 -13.60
N GLY A 222 -44.55 -1.61 -12.43
CA GLY A 222 -43.97 -2.84 -11.90
C GLY A 222 -44.27 -4.05 -12.79
N LYS A 223 -45.50 -4.13 -13.31
CA LYS A 223 -45.90 -5.15 -14.28
C LYS A 223 -45.09 -5.05 -15.58
N GLU A 224 -44.94 -3.84 -16.10
CA GLU A 224 -44.14 -3.60 -17.31
C GLU A 224 -42.68 -4.04 -17.12
N LEU A 225 -42.06 -3.69 -15.99
CA LEU A 225 -40.68 -4.08 -15.70
C LEU A 225 -40.53 -5.60 -15.50
N VAL A 226 -41.48 -6.24 -14.80
CA VAL A 226 -41.51 -7.69 -14.63
C VAL A 226 -41.61 -8.41 -15.97
N GLU A 227 -42.48 -7.93 -16.86
CA GLU A 227 -42.65 -8.51 -18.21
C GLU A 227 -41.43 -8.24 -19.09
N LYS A 228 -41.00 -6.97 -19.22
CA LYS A 228 -39.87 -6.54 -20.05
C LYS A 228 -38.62 -7.38 -19.77
N TYR A 229 -38.36 -7.62 -18.49
CA TYR A 229 -37.14 -8.27 -18.05
C TYR A 229 -37.32 -9.70 -17.56
N ASN A 230 -38.48 -10.31 -17.76
CA ASN A 230 -38.76 -11.68 -17.31
C ASN A 230 -38.39 -11.91 -15.83
N ILE A 231 -38.80 -11.00 -14.94
CA ILE A 231 -38.51 -11.13 -13.50
C ILE A 231 -39.39 -12.23 -12.92
N THR A 232 -38.77 -13.22 -12.28
CA THR A 232 -39.47 -14.38 -11.72
C THR A 232 -39.50 -14.39 -10.19
N GLN A 233 -38.72 -13.52 -9.53
CA GLN A 233 -38.59 -13.48 -8.08
C GLN A 233 -38.59 -12.03 -7.60
N VAL A 234 -39.31 -11.78 -6.50
CA VAL A 234 -39.29 -10.49 -5.80
C VAL A 234 -39.11 -10.69 -4.30
N PRO A 235 -38.49 -9.77 -3.57
CA PRO A 235 -37.91 -8.53 -4.06
C PRO A 235 -36.68 -8.73 -4.97
N THR A 236 -36.42 -7.75 -5.83
CA THR A 236 -35.20 -7.67 -6.64
C THR A 236 -34.87 -6.21 -6.96
N PHE A 237 -33.78 -5.95 -7.69
CA PHE A 237 -33.49 -4.62 -8.21
C PHE A 237 -32.94 -4.66 -9.63
N ILE A 238 -33.14 -3.53 -10.30
CA ILE A 238 -32.70 -3.21 -11.65
C ILE A 238 -31.76 -2.01 -11.53
N SER A 239 -30.63 -2.06 -12.22
CA SER A 239 -29.65 -0.98 -12.29
C SER A 239 -29.35 -0.63 -13.73
N ASP A 240 -29.06 0.64 -13.99
CA ASP A 240 -28.54 1.09 -15.28
C ASP A 240 -27.12 0.57 -15.55
N ASN A 241 -26.58 0.92 -16.73
CA ASN A 241 -25.25 0.53 -17.17
C ASN A 241 -24.11 1.30 -16.47
N GLU A 242 -24.39 2.32 -15.66
CA GLU A 242 -23.33 3.04 -14.92
C GLU A 242 -22.69 2.13 -13.86
N ILE A 243 -23.37 1.06 -13.46
CA ILE A 243 -22.80 0.05 -12.57
C ILE A 243 -21.62 -0.72 -13.19
N ALA A 244 -21.48 -0.71 -14.52
CA ALA A 244 -20.43 -1.41 -15.25
C ALA A 244 -19.01 -0.91 -14.96
N VAL A 245 -18.86 0.30 -14.41
CA VAL A 245 -17.53 0.81 -14.03
C VAL A 245 -17.05 0.25 -12.68
N TYR A 246 -17.89 -0.45 -11.92
CA TYR A 246 -17.56 -1.06 -10.63
C TYR A 246 -17.07 -2.51 -10.80
N GLN A 247 -15.78 -2.68 -11.10
CA GLN A 247 -15.16 -3.98 -11.43
C GLN A 247 -15.32 -5.06 -10.34
N SER A 248 -15.27 -4.67 -9.06
CA SER A 248 -15.47 -5.59 -7.94
C SER A 248 -16.87 -6.18 -7.94
N LEU A 249 -17.88 -5.37 -8.27
CA LEU A 249 -19.25 -5.84 -8.42
C LEU A 249 -19.41 -6.72 -9.65
N LEU A 250 -18.84 -6.35 -10.80
CA LEU A 250 -18.94 -7.15 -12.04
C LEU A 250 -18.46 -8.59 -11.83
N SER A 251 -17.40 -8.76 -11.05
CA SER A 251 -16.87 -10.09 -10.71
C SER A 251 -17.89 -10.94 -9.93
N ALA A 252 -18.67 -10.33 -9.03
CA ALA A 252 -19.75 -11.01 -8.32
C ALA A 252 -21.02 -11.17 -9.18
N TRP A 253 -21.30 -10.19 -10.06
CA TRP A 253 -22.56 -10.07 -10.80
C TRP A 253 -22.86 -11.29 -11.65
N ALA A 254 -21.84 -11.87 -12.29
CA ALA A 254 -21.97 -13.06 -13.13
C ALA A 254 -22.61 -14.27 -12.40
N THR A 255 -22.57 -14.28 -11.06
CA THR A 255 -23.16 -15.36 -10.25
C THR A 255 -24.54 -15.03 -9.70
N VAL A 256 -24.88 -13.73 -9.60
CA VAL A 256 -26.09 -13.27 -8.90
C VAL A 256 -27.12 -12.57 -9.78
N GLY A 257 -26.75 -12.19 -11.00
CA GLY A 257 -27.60 -11.41 -11.87
C GLY A 257 -27.42 -11.72 -13.35
N SER A 258 -28.13 -10.95 -14.18
CA SER A 258 -28.00 -10.92 -15.63
C SER A 258 -27.69 -9.51 -16.10
N ILE A 259 -27.16 -9.41 -17.32
CA ILE A 259 -27.01 -8.17 -18.07
C ILE A 259 -27.88 -8.32 -19.31
N GLU A 260 -28.85 -7.44 -19.46
CA GLU A 260 -29.80 -7.46 -20.57
C GLU A 260 -29.20 -6.83 -21.83
N SER A 261 -29.82 -7.04 -22.98
CA SER A 261 -29.31 -6.53 -24.27
C SER A 261 -29.25 -5.00 -24.36
N ASP A 262 -30.01 -4.29 -23.52
CA ASP A 262 -29.98 -2.83 -23.42
C ASP A 262 -28.93 -2.32 -22.41
N GLY A 263 -28.12 -3.21 -21.82
CA GLY A 263 -27.10 -2.88 -20.83
C GLY A 263 -27.62 -2.78 -19.40
N THR A 264 -28.90 -3.09 -19.16
CA THR A 264 -29.50 -3.08 -17.83
C THR A 264 -29.02 -4.27 -17.00
N TYR A 265 -28.68 -4.03 -15.73
CA TYR A 265 -28.25 -5.04 -14.78
C TYR A 265 -29.42 -5.46 -13.91
N ILE A 266 -29.71 -6.77 -13.84
CA ILE A 266 -30.84 -7.28 -13.06
C ILE A 266 -30.38 -8.34 -12.08
N PHE A 267 -30.72 -8.14 -10.82
CA PHE A 267 -30.43 -9.15 -9.79
C PHE A 267 -31.42 -10.31 -9.92
N ARG A 268 -30.91 -11.55 -9.93
CA ARG A 268 -31.69 -12.77 -10.22
C ARG A 268 -31.64 -13.81 -9.12
N LYS A 269 -30.78 -13.62 -8.11
CA LYS A 269 -30.50 -14.60 -7.05
C LYS A 269 -31.08 -14.18 -5.71
N THR A 270 -32.38 -13.94 -5.69
CA THR A 270 -33.11 -13.48 -4.52
C THR A 270 -33.05 -14.48 -3.36
N GLU A 271 -32.91 -15.78 -3.65
CA GLU A 271 -32.76 -16.83 -2.64
C GLU A 271 -31.54 -16.66 -1.73
N GLN A 272 -30.52 -15.91 -2.15
CA GLN A 272 -29.31 -15.66 -1.35
C GLN A 272 -29.52 -14.59 -0.28
N MET A 273 -30.60 -13.82 -0.37
CA MET A 273 -30.83 -12.63 0.45
C MET A 273 -31.87 -12.82 1.54
N GLY A 274 -32.81 -13.75 1.34
CA GLY A 274 -33.82 -14.07 2.33
C GLY A 274 -35.08 -14.68 1.72
N ALA A 275 -36.20 -14.55 2.43
CA ALA A 275 -37.49 -15.00 1.92
C ALA A 275 -37.94 -14.14 0.74
N TYR A 276 -38.51 -14.77 -0.29
CA TYR A 276 -38.91 -14.10 -1.52
C TYR A 276 -40.21 -14.70 -2.05
N TYR A 277 -40.91 -13.95 -2.88
CA TYR A 277 -42.09 -14.41 -3.59
C TYR A 277 -41.71 -14.85 -5.00
N ASP A 278 -42.01 -16.11 -5.34
CA ASP A 278 -41.81 -16.67 -6.68
C ASP A 278 -43.04 -16.33 -7.53
N LEU A 279 -42.85 -15.48 -8.54
CA LEU A 279 -43.93 -14.99 -9.42
C LEU A 279 -44.46 -16.08 -10.35
N VAL A 280 -43.66 -17.11 -10.64
CA VAL A 280 -44.04 -18.23 -11.51
C VAL A 280 -44.89 -19.23 -10.71
N LYS A 281 -44.44 -19.59 -9.51
CA LYS A 281 -45.14 -20.54 -8.63
C LYS A 281 -46.26 -19.89 -7.82
N LYS A 282 -46.25 -18.57 -7.69
CA LYS A 282 -47.18 -17.77 -6.88
C LYS A 282 -47.15 -18.15 -5.40
N GLU A 283 -45.96 -18.36 -4.87
CA GLU A 283 -45.76 -18.75 -3.47
C GLU A 283 -44.60 -18.00 -2.81
N LEU A 284 -44.71 -17.83 -1.50
CA LEU A 284 -43.60 -17.39 -0.66
C LEU A 284 -42.62 -18.55 -0.47
N VAL A 285 -41.37 -18.33 -0.83
CA VAL A 285 -40.25 -19.26 -0.61
C VAL A 285 -39.39 -18.73 0.53
N LYS A 286 -39.20 -19.55 1.56
CA LYS A 286 -38.28 -19.26 2.66
C LYS A 286 -36.92 -19.89 2.40
N PRO A 287 -35.81 -19.20 2.66
CA PRO A 287 -34.48 -19.77 2.51
C PRO A 287 -34.36 -21.00 3.42
N VAL A 288 -33.78 -22.07 2.88
CA VAL A 288 -33.49 -23.27 3.67
C VAL A 288 -32.43 -22.86 4.67
N THR A 289 -32.80 -22.75 5.95
CA THR A 289 -31.80 -22.58 7.02
C THR A 289 -30.87 -23.78 6.95
N SER A 290 -29.65 -23.56 6.46
CA SER A 290 -28.60 -24.57 6.52
C SER A 290 -28.39 -24.90 7.98
N THR A 291 -29.06 -25.96 8.42
CA THR A 291 -28.87 -26.51 9.75
C THR A 291 -27.50 -27.13 9.66
N ASN A 292 -26.48 -26.35 10.03
CA ASN A 292 -25.12 -26.85 10.15
C ASN A 292 -25.14 -27.89 11.27
N THR A 293 -25.42 -29.14 10.89
CA THR A 293 -25.21 -30.31 11.72
C THR A 293 -23.70 -30.48 11.85
N ASN A 294 -23.09 -29.63 12.69
CA ASN A 294 -21.81 -29.93 13.30
C ASN A 294 -22.08 -31.02 14.34
N GLU A 295 -22.30 -32.24 13.85
CA GLU A 295 -22.04 -33.44 14.64
C GLU A 295 -20.54 -33.43 14.93
N SER A 296 -20.22 -32.89 16.11
CA SER A 296 -18.93 -33.06 16.74
C SER A 296 -18.78 -34.53 17.09
N GLY A 297 -18.30 -35.32 16.13
CA GLY A 297 -17.70 -36.62 16.40
C GLY A 297 -16.49 -36.40 17.30
N GLN A 298 -16.67 -36.74 18.58
CA GLN A 298 -15.60 -37.07 19.52
C GLN A 298 -14.80 -38.27 19.03
#